data_AF-A0A920JJL3-F1
#
_entry.id   AF-A0A920JJL3-F1
#
_cell.length_a   1.000
_cell.length_b   1.000
_cell.length_c   1.000
_cell.angle_alpha   90.00
_cell.angle_beta   90.00
_cell.angle_gamma   90.00
#
_symmetry.space_group_name_H-M   'P 1'
#
loop_
_entity.id
_entity.type
_entity.pdbx_description
1 polymer ?
#
loop_
_entity_poly.entity_id
_entity_poly.type
_entity_poly.pdbx_seq_one_letter_code
_entity_poly.pdbx_strand_id
1 'polypeptide(L)'
;MERKNSYNLQDLMDCAKEKLFGPGNARLPLPPMLMIDRITHISDTGGEYDKGEIFAELDIKKDAWFFDCHFFKDPVMPGFTRCRCHVATHRLFFWWSGGKGKR
;
A
#
# COMPACT_ATOMS: atom_id res chain seq x y z
N MET A 1 -5.34 -15.83 11.74
CA MET A 1 -5.97 -14.52 11.51
C MET A 1 -6.76 -14.66 10.22
N GLU A 2 -8.05 -14.34 10.24
CA GLU A 2 -8.88 -14.46 9.04
C GLU A 2 -8.43 -13.40 8.02
N ARG A 3 -8.13 -13.83 6.79
CA ARG A 3 -7.65 -12.94 5.72
C ARG A 3 -8.83 -12.09 5.25
N LYS A 4 -8.70 -10.76 5.35
CA LYS A 4 -9.70 -9.84 4.76
C LYS A 4 -9.41 -9.67 3.28
N ASN A 5 -10.46 -9.46 2.49
CA ASN A 5 -10.37 -9.20 1.05
C ASN A 5 -10.37 -7.70 0.71
N SER A 6 -10.44 -6.83 1.72
CA SER A 6 -10.35 -5.37 1.58
C SER A 6 -9.81 -4.75 2.87
N TYR A 7 -9.16 -3.60 2.75
CA TYR A 7 -8.52 -2.88 3.85
C TYR A 7 -8.74 -1.37 3.70
N ASN A 8 -9.15 -0.71 4.78
CA ASN A 8 -9.29 0.75 4.80
C ASN A 8 -8.01 1.43 5.31
N LEU A 9 -7.97 2.76 5.28
CA LEU A 9 -6.81 3.53 5.74
C LEU A 9 -6.39 3.19 7.17
N GLN A 10 -7.35 2.97 8.07
CA GLN A 10 -7.05 2.62 9.46
C GLN A 10 -6.37 1.25 9.57
N ASP A 11 -6.84 0.25 8.81
CA ASP A 11 -6.18 -1.06 8.74
C ASP A 11 -4.74 -0.94 8.19
N LEU A 12 -4.52 -0.10 7.18
CA LEU A 12 -3.19 0.14 6.62
C LEU A 12 -2.26 0.85 7.61
N MET A 13 -2.80 1.78 8.40
CA MET A 13 -2.08 2.43 9.51
C MET A 13 -1.74 1.44 10.62
N ASP A 14 -2.62 0.49 10.91
CA ASP A 14 -2.34 -0.59 11.87
C ASP A 14 -1.31 -1.58 11.33
N CYS A 15 -1.26 -1.80 10.01
CA CYS A 15 -0.16 -2.53 9.37
C CYS A 15 1.17 -1.78 9.50
N ALA A 16 1.19 -0.46 9.30
CA ALA A 16 2.40 0.35 9.49
C ALA A 16 2.91 0.32 10.94
N LYS A 17 2.01 0.16 11.91
CA LYS A 17 2.30 0.05 13.35
C LYS A 17 2.50 -1.39 13.84
N GLU A 18 2.70 -2.35 12.94
CA GLU A 18 2.94 -3.79 13.26
C GLU A 18 1.79 -4.51 13.98
N LYS A 19 0.59 -3.93 13.99
CA LYS A 19 -0.57 -4.55 14.65
C LYS A 19 -1.25 -5.58 13.77
N LEU A 20 -1.16 -5.43 12.45
CA LEU A 20 -1.91 -6.26 11.51
C LEU A 20 -1.26 -7.64 11.27
N PHE A 21 0.07 -7.68 11.07
CA PHE A 21 0.79 -8.93 10.84
C PHE A 21 1.64 -9.38 12.03
N GLY A 22 1.72 -8.58 13.10
CA GLY A 22 2.55 -8.87 14.27
C GLY A 22 3.99 -8.37 14.17
N PRO A 23 4.74 -8.44 15.28
CA PRO A 23 6.09 -7.87 15.38
C PRO A 23 7.08 -8.59 14.47
N GLY A 24 7.87 -7.82 13.72
CA GLY A 24 8.88 -8.34 12.78
C GLY A 24 8.36 -8.72 11.39
N ASN A 25 7.06 -8.54 11.13
CA ASN A 25 6.44 -8.75 9.82
C ASN A 25 6.27 -7.42 9.05
N ALA A 26 5.50 -7.43 7.95
CA ALA A 26 5.32 -6.28 7.06
C ALA A 26 5.08 -4.98 7.80
N ARG A 27 5.86 -3.94 7.47
CA ARG A 27 5.57 -2.56 7.81
C ARG A 27 5.33 -1.79 6.52
N LEU A 28 4.13 -1.25 6.37
CA LEU A 28 3.90 -0.20 5.40
C LEU A 28 4.57 1.10 5.90
N PRO A 29 5.00 1.99 4.99
CA PRO A 29 5.44 3.31 5.39
C PRO A 29 4.33 4.05 6.14
N LEU A 30 4.70 4.88 7.12
CA LEU A 30 3.78 5.84 7.71
C LEU A 30 3.62 7.07 6.78
N PRO A 31 2.52 7.82 6.89
CA PRO A 31 2.39 9.14 6.28
C PRO A 31 3.60 10.03 6.63
N PRO A 32 4.09 10.86 5.70
CA PRO A 32 3.53 11.18 4.38
C PRO A 32 3.92 10.19 3.27
N MET A 33 4.65 9.12 3.58
CA MET A 33 5.18 8.16 2.59
C MET A 33 4.24 6.97 2.31
N LEU A 34 3.11 6.89 3.00
CA LEU A 34 2.03 5.95 2.71
C LEU A 34 1.29 6.40 1.45
N MET A 35 1.51 5.71 0.33
CA MET A 35 0.95 6.07 -0.99
C MET A 35 -0.26 5.20 -1.38
N ILE A 36 -1.04 4.77 -0.38
CA ILE A 36 -2.23 3.94 -0.55
C ILE A 36 -3.25 4.38 0.52
N ASP A 37 -4.47 4.70 0.11
CA ASP A 37 -5.56 5.01 1.04
C ASP A 37 -6.39 3.77 1.39
N ARG A 38 -6.57 2.86 0.42
CA ARG A 38 -7.39 1.67 0.58
C ARG A 38 -6.98 0.54 -0.37
N ILE A 39 -7.24 -0.68 0.08
CA ILE A 39 -7.23 -1.88 -0.77
C ILE A 39 -8.69 -2.27 -0.97
N THR A 40 -9.16 -2.17 -2.21
CA THR A 40 -10.55 -2.47 -2.56
C THR A 40 -10.78 -3.96 -2.76
N HIS A 41 -9.76 -4.67 -3.22
CA HIS A 41 -9.81 -6.11 -3.41
C HIS A 41 -8.42 -6.74 -3.27
N ILE A 42 -8.36 -7.91 -2.65
CA ILE A 42 -7.19 -8.79 -2.59
C ILE A 42 -7.65 -10.25 -2.59
N SER A 43 -7.04 -11.07 -3.45
CA SER A 43 -7.38 -12.49 -3.64
C SER A 43 -6.12 -13.30 -3.94
N ASP A 44 -6.08 -14.56 -3.50
CA ASP A 44 -5.01 -15.52 -3.82
C ASP A 44 -5.24 -16.26 -5.15
N THR A 45 -6.38 -16.02 -5.79
CA THR A 45 -6.77 -16.53 -7.11
C THR A 45 -7.13 -15.36 -8.04
N GLY A 46 -7.11 -15.57 -9.36
CA GLY A 46 -7.32 -14.51 -10.35
C GLY A 46 -6.04 -13.79 -10.77
N GLY A 47 -6.21 -12.63 -11.41
CA GLY A 47 -5.14 -11.96 -12.16
C GLY A 47 -4.77 -12.69 -13.46
N GLU A 48 -3.87 -12.08 -14.23
CA GLU A 48 -3.45 -12.57 -15.56
C GLU A 48 -2.85 -14.00 -15.52
N TYR A 49 -2.25 -14.38 -14.39
CA TYR A 49 -1.56 -15.66 -14.22
C TYR A 49 -2.24 -16.62 -13.25
N ASP A 50 -3.46 -16.30 -12.79
CA ASP A 50 -4.20 -17.06 -11.76
C ASP A 50 -3.39 -17.32 -10.47
N LYS A 51 -2.60 -16.32 -10.05
CA LYS A 51 -1.74 -16.37 -8.85
C LYS A 51 -2.10 -15.29 -7.83
N GLY A 52 -3.31 -14.77 -7.95
CA GLY A 52 -3.84 -13.71 -7.12
C GLY A 52 -3.69 -12.33 -7.73
N GLU A 53 -4.48 -11.41 -7.19
CA GLU A 53 -4.56 -10.02 -7.61
C GLU A 53 -4.82 -9.11 -6.43
N ILE A 54 -4.45 -7.84 -6.58
CA ILE A 54 -4.62 -6.82 -5.55
C ILE A 54 -4.90 -5.48 -6.21
N PHE A 55 -5.98 -4.82 -5.76
CA PHE A 55 -6.40 -3.51 -6.23
C PHE A 55 -6.27 -2.50 -5.09
N ALA A 56 -5.52 -1.44 -5.35
CA ALA A 56 -5.20 -0.39 -4.40
C ALA A 56 -5.55 0.97 -4.99
N GLU A 57 -6.06 1.87 -4.16
CA GLU A 57 -6.46 3.23 -4.55
C GLU A 57 -5.76 4.27 -3.67
N LEU A 58 -5.50 5.43 -4.26
CA LEU A 58 -4.96 6.63 -3.61
C LEU A 58 -5.79 7.82 -4.10
N ASP A 59 -6.41 8.54 -3.18
CA ASP A 59 -7.21 9.72 -3.47
C ASP A 59 -6.27 10.91 -3.70
N ILE A 60 -6.26 11.45 -4.93
CA ILE A 60 -5.41 12.60 -5.27
C ILE A 60 -6.07 13.88 -4.79
N LYS A 61 -5.50 14.48 -3.74
CA LYS A 61 -5.94 15.77 -3.18
C LYS A 61 -5.05 16.90 -3.68
N LYS A 62 -5.66 18.07 -3.93
CA LYS A 62 -4.94 19.26 -4.44
C LYS A 62 -3.88 19.78 -3.47
N ASP A 63 -4.05 19.52 -2.19
CA ASP A 63 -3.18 19.90 -1.06
C ASP A 63 -2.22 18.77 -0.64
N ALA A 64 -2.01 17.76 -1.50
CA ALA A 64 -1.02 16.73 -1.22
C ALA A 64 0.39 17.32 -1.15
N TRP A 65 1.16 16.91 -0.14
CA TRP A 65 2.48 17.46 0.21
C TRP A 65 3.47 17.54 -0.96
N PHE A 66 3.37 16.64 -1.94
CA PHE A 66 4.28 16.60 -3.07
C PHE A 66 3.98 17.66 -4.12
N PHE A 67 2.75 18.20 -4.19
CA PHE A 67 2.43 19.27 -5.14
C PHE A 67 3.08 20.60 -4.75
N ASP A 68 3.33 20.82 -3.45
CA ASP A 68 4.00 22.03 -2.95
C ASP A 68 5.48 22.08 -3.34
N CYS A 69 6.11 20.92 -3.56
CA CYS A 69 7.55 20.82 -3.81
C CYS A 69 7.94 20.23 -5.17
N HIS A 70 6.97 19.80 -6.00
CA HIS A 70 7.24 19.11 -7.25
C HIS A 70 6.16 19.41 -8.32
N PHE A 71 6.32 20.45 -9.15
CA PHE A 71 7.39 21.45 -9.24
C PHE A 71 6.84 22.86 -8.99
N PHE A 72 7.72 23.84 -8.75
CA PHE A 72 7.29 25.23 -8.62
C PHE A 72 6.55 25.70 -9.89
N LYS A 73 5.27 26.07 -9.73
CA LYS A 73 4.32 26.46 -10.79
C LYS A 73 3.91 25.35 -11.79
N ASP A 74 4.30 24.10 -11.55
CA ASP A 74 3.87 22.94 -12.34
C ASP A 74 3.65 21.72 -11.43
N PRO A 75 2.55 21.70 -10.63
CA PRO A 75 2.32 20.67 -9.63
C PRO A 75 2.00 19.33 -10.30
N VAL A 76 2.89 18.36 -10.12
CA VAL A 76 2.75 17.00 -10.68
C VAL A 76 3.18 15.96 -9.66
N MET A 77 2.39 14.88 -9.55
CA MET A 77 2.73 13.75 -8.68
C MET A 77 4.08 13.15 -9.12
N PRO A 78 5.09 13.09 -8.24
CA PRO A 78 6.39 12.53 -8.60
C PRO A 78 6.25 11.06 -9.01
N GLY A 79 6.80 10.64 -10.16
CA GLY A 79 6.64 9.25 -10.62
C GLY A 79 7.13 8.18 -9.61
N PHE A 80 8.07 8.53 -8.75
CA PHE A 80 8.54 7.67 -7.68
C PHE A 80 7.47 7.32 -6.63
N THR A 81 6.49 8.18 -6.37
CA THR A 81 5.42 7.88 -5.40
C THR A 81 4.53 6.76 -5.92
N ARG A 82 4.29 6.69 -7.24
CA ARG A 82 3.63 5.55 -7.88
C ARG A 82 4.42 4.25 -7.73
N CYS A 83 5.74 4.29 -7.92
CA CYS A 83 6.61 3.14 -7.69
C CYS A 83 6.58 2.68 -6.22
N ARG A 84 6.53 3.63 -5.27
CA ARG A 84 6.38 3.33 -3.84
C ARG A 84 5.04 2.66 -3.53
N CYS A 85 3.95 3.13 -4.11
CA CYS A 85 2.64 2.49 -4.02
C CYS A 85 2.70 1.03 -4.50
N HIS A 86 3.27 0.77 -5.69
CA HIS A 86 3.39 -0.59 -6.22
C HIS A 86 4.19 -1.52 -5.29
N VAL A 87 5.35 -1.07 -4.80
CA VAL A 87 6.18 -1.88 -3.89
C VAL A 87 5.45 -2.12 -2.55
N ALA A 88 4.73 -1.14 -2.03
CA ALA A 88 3.95 -1.26 -0.81
C ALA A 88 2.80 -2.28 -0.97
N THR A 89 2.04 -2.19 -2.06
CA THR A 89 0.95 -3.11 -2.40
C THR A 89 1.46 -4.54 -2.58
N HIS A 90 2.57 -4.72 -3.32
CA HIS A 90 3.17 -6.04 -3.52
C HIS A 90 3.69 -6.65 -2.22
N ARG A 91 4.30 -5.85 -1.34
CA ARG A 91 4.69 -6.30 -0.01
C ARG A 91 3.47 -6.73 0.78
N LEU A 92 2.42 -5.91 0.83
CA LEU A 92 1.19 -6.25 1.54
C LEU A 92 0.64 -7.60 1.08
N PHE A 93 0.59 -7.82 -0.24
CA PHE A 93 0.16 -9.09 -0.84
C PHE A 93 1.00 -10.29 -0.40
N PHE A 94 2.34 -10.16 -0.41
CA PHE A 94 3.26 -11.22 0.00
C PHE A 94 3.00 -11.66 1.44
N TRP A 95 2.83 -10.72 2.36
CA TRP A 95 2.58 -11.02 3.77
C TRP A 95 1.17 -11.51 4.04
N TRP A 96 0.18 -10.94 3.34
CA TRP A 96 -1.20 -11.41 3.36
C TRP A 96 -1.32 -12.87 2.89
N SER A 97 -0.50 -13.27 1.92
CA SER A 97 -0.39 -14.66 1.43
C SER A 97 0.37 -15.59 2.38
N GLY A 98 0.83 -15.10 3.54
CA GLY A 98 1.58 -15.89 4.53
C GLY A 98 3.09 -16.01 4.25
N GLY A 99 3.62 -15.20 3.32
CA GLY A 99 5.04 -15.12 3.06
C GLY A 99 5.82 -14.70 4.31
N LYS A 100 6.96 -15.34 4.58
CA LYS A 100 7.87 -14.97 5.66
C LYS A 100 8.99 -14.11 5.10
N GLY A 101 9.03 -12.83 5.46
CA GLY A 101 10.12 -11.95 5.08
C GLY A 101 11.44 -12.38 5.70
N LYS A 102 12.54 -12.16 4.98
CA LYS A 102 13.89 -12.23 5.53
C LYS A 102 14.33 -10.82 5.90
N ARG A 103 14.94 -10.69 7.08
CA ARG A 103 15.54 -9.42 7.56
C ARG A 103 16.82 -9.11 6.79
#